data_AF-A0A8S9J6Z1-F1
#
_entry.id   AF-A0A8S9J6Z1-F1
#
_cell.length_a   1.000
_cell.length_b   1.000
_cell.length_c   1.000
_cell.angle_alpha   90.00
_cell.angle_beta   90.00
_cell.angle_gamma   90.00
#
_symmetry.space_group_name_H-M   'P 1'
#
loop_
_entity.id
_entity.type
_entity.pdbx_description
1 polymer ?
#
loop_
_entity_poly.entity_id
_entity_poly.type
_entity_poly.pdbx_seq_one_letter_code
_entity_poly.pdbx_strand_id
1 'polypeptide(L)'
;MYLDQRIKSDTAYDLNIFDSKDAAFCTSWLDTRPQGSVVYVAFGSLAELNNAQMEELASAVSNFNFLWVVRGSEEAKLPSGFLETVDKDKSLVLKWSPQLEIVNERHKQGTYV
;
A
#
# COMPACT_ATOMS: atom_id res chain seq x y z
N MET A 1 -11.08 -5.04 16.24
CA MET A 1 -10.18 -3.94 16.59
C MET A 1 -11.01 -2.85 17.25
N TYR A 2 -10.74 -2.53 18.52
CA TYR A 2 -11.37 -1.42 19.24
C TYR A 2 -10.42 -0.23 19.20
N LEU A 3 -10.90 0.93 18.76
CA LEU A 3 -10.13 2.18 18.67
C LEU A 3 -9.81 2.81 20.04
N ASP A 4 -9.98 2.07 21.13
CA ASP A 4 -10.00 2.59 22.51
C ASP A 4 -8.68 2.40 23.28
N GLN A 5 -7.58 2.09 22.58
CA GLN A 5 -6.21 2.07 23.12
C GLN A 5 -6.02 1.20 24.39
N ARG A 6 -6.83 0.16 24.59
CA ARG A 6 -6.74 -0.70 25.78
C ARG A 6 -5.49 -1.59 25.83
N ILE A 7 -4.83 -1.83 24.70
CA ILE A 7 -3.63 -2.69 24.61
C ILE A 7 -2.46 -1.85 24.08
N LYS A 8 -1.43 -1.67 24.90
CA LYS A 8 -0.31 -0.73 24.67
C LYS A 8 0.72 -1.18 23.62
N SER A 9 0.64 -2.42 23.10
CA SER A 9 1.60 -2.96 22.12
C SER A 9 0.94 -3.57 20.88
N ASP A 10 -0.17 -2.98 20.43
CA ASP A 10 -0.93 -3.46 19.28
C ASP A 10 -0.35 -2.85 17.99
N THR A 11 0.85 -3.29 17.59
CA THR A 11 1.55 -2.80 16.39
C THR A 11 1.36 -3.71 15.17
N ALA A 12 0.73 -4.88 15.34
CA ALA A 12 0.52 -5.85 14.28
C ALA A 12 -0.81 -6.60 14.49
N TYR A 13 -1.48 -6.99 13.40
CA TYR A 13 -2.59 -7.93 13.50
C TYR A 13 -2.06 -9.31 13.92
N ASP A 14 -2.55 -9.86 15.04
CA ASP A 14 -2.21 -11.21 15.52
C ASP A 14 -2.54 -12.32 14.51
N LEU A 15 -3.40 -12.03 13.51
CA LEU A 15 -3.77 -12.91 12.41
C LEU A 15 -3.71 -12.15 11.07
N ASN A 16 -2.61 -12.30 10.35
CA ASN A 16 -2.50 -11.81 8.97
C ASN A 16 -2.87 -12.93 7.99
N ILE A 17 -3.87 -12.68 7.15
CA ILE A 17 -4.27 -13.60 6.06
C ILE A 17 -3.20 -13.65 4.97
N PHE A 18 -2.41 -12.59 4.86
CA PHE A 18 -1.38 -12.42 3.84
C PHE A 18 -0.04 -12.08 4.50
N ASP A 19 1.00 -12.76 4.06
CA ASP A 19 2.35 -12.60 4.60
C ASP A 19 2.98 -11.29 4.08
N SER A 20 3.25 -10.33 4.97
CA SER A 20 3.93 -9.08 4.63
C SER A 20 5.44 -9.25 4.73
N LYS A 21 6.02 -10.13 3.91
CA LYS A 21 7.48 -10.39 3.90
C LYS A 21 8.30 -9.13 3.68
N ASP A 22 7.73 -8.16 2.98
CA ASP A 22 8.36 -6.89 2.62
C ASP A 22 8.04 -5.75 3.61
N ALA A 23 7.49 -6.05 4.79
CA ALA A 23 7.10 -5.02 5.77
C ALA A 23 8.26 -4.09 6.16
N ALA A 24 9.40 -4.65 6.57
CA ALA A 24 10.57 -3.85 6.95
C ALA A 24 11.11 -3.02 5.77
N PHE A 25 11.07 -3.57 4.56
CA PHE A 25 11.46 -2.87 3.34
C PHE A 25 10.50 -1.71 3.02
N CYS A 26 9.19 -1.94 3.15
CA CYS A 26 8.16 -0.94 2.97
C CYS A 26 8.38 0.26 3.90
N THR A 27 8.54 0.02 5.20
CA THR A 27 8.74 1.08 6.19
C THR A 27 10.04 1.85 5.91
N SER A 28 11.15 1.14 5.68
CA SER A 28 12.44 1.77 5.33
C SER A 28 12.36 2.61 4.05
N TRP A 29 11.60 2.17 3.05
CA TRP A 29 11.41 2.92 1.81
C TRP A 29 10.59 4.20 2.07
N LEU A 30 9.54 4.12 2.88
CA LEU A 30 8.71 5.27 3.24
C LEU A 30 9.48 6.32 4.05
N ASP A 31 10.40 5.91 4.93
CA ASP A 31 11.25 6.80 5.74
C ASP A 31 12.15 7.70 4.90
N THR A 32 12.47 7.30 3.67
CA THR A 32 13.29 8.10 2.75
C THR A 32 12.49 9.16 1.98
N ARG A 33 11.17 9.23 2.18
CA ARG A 33 10.28 10.12 1.42
C ARG A 33 9.93 11.37 2.22
N PRO A 34 9.81 12.54 1.54
CA PRO A 34 9.27 13.72 2.20
C PRO A 34 7.89 13.45 2.80
N GLN A 35 7.61 14.14 3.90
CA GLN A 35 6.35 13.97 4.60
C GLN A 35 5.17 14.39 3.69
N GLY A 36 4.08 13.61 3.67
CA GLY A 36 2.92 13.88 2.84
C GLY A 36 3.11 13.70 1.33
N SER A 37 4.26 13.21 0.88
CA SER A 37 4.57 13.14 -0.55
C SER A 37 4.17 11.84 -1.25
N VAL A 38 3.63 10.85 -0.54
CA VAL A 38 3.31 9.52 -1.09
C VAL A 38 1.84 9.20 -0.87
N VAL A 39 1.13 8.89 -1.95
CA VAL A 39 -0.25 8.40 -1.92
C VAL A 39 -0.26 6.91 -1.59
N TYR A 40 -1.00 6.51 -0.56
CA TYR A 40 -1.21 5.10 -0.22
C TYR A 40 -2.53 4.62 -0.81
N VAL A 41 -2.49 3.52 -1.57
CA VAL A 41 -3.64 2.93 -2.24
C VAL A 41 -3.77 1.47 -1.83
N ALA A 42 -4.90 1.08 -1.24
CA ALA A 42 -5.14 -0.31 -0.85
C ALA A 42 -6.64 -0.65 -0.82
N PHE A 43 -7.01 -1.76 -1.46
CA PHE A 43 -8.40 -2.24 -1.55
C PHE A 43 -8.73 -3.36 -0.54
N GLY A 44 -7.99 -3.41 0.57
CA GLY A 44 -8.17 -4.42 1.62
C GLY A 44 -8.05 -5.86 1.12
N SER A 45 -8.67 -6.79 1.83
CA SER A 45 -8.55 -8.23 1.58
C SER A 45 -9.56 -8.81 0.58
N LEU A 46 -10.72 -8.15 0.38
CA LEU A 46 -11.86 -8.74 -0.32
C LEU A 46 -12.31 -7.97 -1.57
N ALA A 47 -12.03 -6.67 -1.68
CA ALA A 47 -12.49 -5.93 -2.86
C ALA A 47 -11.66 -6.32 -4.08
N GLU A 48 -12.35 -6.62 -5.18
CA GLU A 48 -11.74 -6.94 -6.47
C GLU A 48 -12.07 -5.84 -7.47
N LEU A 49 -11.05 -5.41 -8.21
CA LEU A 49 -11.22 -4.47 -9.30
C LEU A 49 -11.35 -5.25 -10.61
N ASN A 50 -12.15 -4.74 -11.54
CA ASN A 50 -12.14 -5.26 -12.92
C ASN A 50 -10.96 -4.68 -13.72
N ASN A 51 -10.68 -5.22 -14.89
CA ASN A 51 -9.53 -4.82 -15.70
C ASN A 51 -9.57 -3.32 -16.09
N ALA A 52 -10.74 -2.79 -16.45
CA ALA A 52 -10.87 -1.38 -16.80
C ALA A 52 -10.60 -0.47 -15.59
N GLN A 53 -11.08 -0.85 -14.40
CA GLN A 53 -10.80 -0.13 -13.16
C GLN A 53 -9.32 -0.18 -12.79
N MET A 54 -8.66 -1.33 -12.97
CA MET A 54 -7.22 -1.48 -12.73
C MET A 54 -6.39 -0.61 -13.69
N GLU A 55 -6.79 -0.54 -14.95
CA GLU A 55 -6.13 0.30 -15.97
C GLU A 55 -6.27 1.80 -15.67
N GLU A 56 -7.50 2.25 -15.38
CA GLU A 56 -7.75 3.64 -15.00
C GLU A 56 -7.03 4.01 -13.70
N LEU A 57 -7.03 3.12 -12.71
CA LEU A 57 -6.32 3.35 -11.47
C LEU A 57 -4.81 3.41 -11.68
N ALA A 58 -4.23 2.48 -12.45
CA ALA A 58 -2.80 2.48 -12.79
C ALA A 58 -2.39 3.79 -13.49
N SER A 59 -3.20 4.26 -14.43
CA SER A 59 -3.01 5.55 -15.10
C SER A 59 -3.07 6.71 -14.11
N ALA A 60 -4.08 6.74 -13.23
CA ALA A 60 -4.27 7.80 -12.25
C ALA A 60 -3.12 7.87 -11.24
N VAL A 61 -2.74 6.75 -10.62
CA VAL A 61 -1.70 6.71 -9.58
C VAL A 61 -0.31 7.05 -10.12
N SER A 62 -0.05 6.78 -11.41
CA SER A 62 1.25 7.06 -12.04
C SER A 62 1.59 8.56 -12.10
N ASN A 63 0.63 9.44 -11.86
CA ASN A 63 0.86 10.89 -11.76
C ASN A 63 1.41 11.34 -10.40
N PHE A 64 1.53 10.42 -9.45
CA PHE A 64 1.96 10.69 -8.08
C PHE A 64 3.11 9.75 -7.68
N ASN A 65 3.82 10.11 -6.61
CA ASN A 65 4.61 9.12 -5.88
C ASN A 65 3.62 8.26 -5.09
N PHE A 66 3.69 6.94 -5.23
CA PHE A 66 2.66 6.07 -4.66
C PHE A 66 3.22 4.83 -3.96
N LEU A 67 2.46 4.34 -2.98
CA LEU A 67 2.58 3.00 -2.44
C LEU A 67 1.25 2.29 -2.73
N TRP A 68 1.26 1.32 -3.65
CA TRP A 68 0.05 0.60 -4.05
C TRP A 68 0.13 -0.87 -3.65
N VAL A 69 -0.87 -1.32 -2.88
CA VAL A 69 -1.03 -2.73 -2.54
C VAL A 69 -1.86 -3.43 -3.60
N VAL A 70 -1.22 -4.28 -4.40
CA VAL A 70 -1.87 -5.13 -5.42
C VAL A 70 -1.70 -6.58 -4.99
N ARG A 71 -2.80 -7.21 -4.55
CA ARG A 71 -2.75 -8.62 -4.11
C ARG A 71 -2.30 -9.51 -5.27
N GLY A 72 -1.60 -10.61 -4.96
CA GLY A 72 -1.12 -11.55 -5.98
C GLY A 72 -2.22 -12.11 -6.90
N SER A 73 -3.47 -12.20 -6.43
CA SER A 73 -4.62 -12.60 -7.25
C SER A 73 -5.06 -11.51 -8.25
N GLU A 74 -4.73 -10.26 -7.99
CA GLU A 74 -5.13 -9.08 -8.79
C GLU A 74 -4.03 -8.63 -9.75
N GLU A 75 -2.77 -9.07 -9.58
CA GLU A 75 -1.63 -8.67 -10.41
C GLU A 75 -1.85 -8.91 -11.92
N ALA A 76 -2.55 -10.01 -12.27
CA ALA A 76 -2.86 -10.34 -13.66
C ALA A 76 -3.77 -9.31 -14.36
N LYS A 77 -4.42 -8.43 -13.60
CA LYS A 77 -5.31 -7.38 -14.11
C LYS A 77 -4.59 -6.05 -14.33
N LEU A 78 -3.32 -5.94 -13.94
CA LEU A 78 -2.51 -4.75 -14.20
C LEU A 78 -2.27 -4.58 -15.71
N PRO A 79 -2.14 -3.33 -16.20
CA PRO A 79 -1.70 -3.09 -17.57
C PRO A 79 -0.39 -3.82 -17.88
N SER A 80 -0.27 -4.34 -19.10
CA SER A 80 0.93 -5.04 -19.52
C SER A 80 2.16 -4.13 -19.42
N GLY A 81 3.21 -4.61 -18.77
CA GLY A 81 4.43 -3.83 -18.57
C GLY A 81 4.37 -2.81 -17.42
N PHE A 82 3.26 -2.72 -16.67
CA PHE A 82 3.10 -1.69 -15.65
C PHE A 82 4.21 -1.74 -14.61
N LEU A 83 4.48 -2.91 -14.01
CA LEU A 83 5.48 -3.08 -12.95
C LEU A 83 6.90 -2.76 -13.42
N GLU A 84 7.18 -2.95 -14.72
CA GLU A 84 8.45 -2.63 -15.36
C GLU A 84 8.61 -1.12 -15.59
N THR A 85 7.50 -0.39 -15.77
CA THR A 85 7.50 1.08 -15.96
C THR A 85 7.50 1.88 -14.66
N VAL A 86 7.25 1.26 -13.51
CA VAL A 86 7.23 1.94 -12.21
C VAL A 86 8.63 2.46 -11.85
N ASP A 87 8.72 3.77 -11.59
CA ASP A 87 9.90 4.42 -11.01
C ASP A 87 10.06 3.97 -9.54
N LYS A 88 10.97 3.03 -9.29
CA LYS A 88 11.20 2.44 -7.95
C LYS A 88 11.76 3.43 -6.92
N ASP A 89 12.30 4.55 -7.38
CA ASP A 89 12.79 5.62 -6.50
C ASP A 89 11.64 6.50 -5.99
N LYS A 90 10.47 6.48 -6.63
CA LYS A 90 9.32 7.31 -6.27
C LYS A 90 8.08 6.53 -5.89
N SER A 91 7.98 5.30 -6.38
CA SER A 91 6.82 4.47 -6.19
C SER A 91 7.17 3.03 -5.82
N LEU A 92 6.27 2.39 -5.09
CA LEU A 92 6.42 1.02 -4.61
C LEU A 92 5.10 0.26 -4.78
N VAL A 93 5.18 -0.97 -5.30
CA VAL A 93 4.05 -1.90 -5.41
C VAL A 93 4.33 -3.10 -4.53
N LEU A 94 3.39 -3.46 -3.66
CA LEU A 94 3.50 -4.59 -2.74
C LEU A 94 2.31 -5.53 -2.88
N LYS A 95 2.54 -6.81 -2.57
CA LYS A 95 1.46 -7.82 -2.50
C LYS A 95 0.58 -7.67 -1.27
N TRP A 96 1.20 -7.25 -0.16
CA TRP A 96 0.55 -6.96 1.09
C TRP A 96 1.38 -5.94 1.86
N SER A 97 0.76 -5.17 2.74
CA SER A 97 1.43 -4.10 3.48
C SER A 97 1.20 -4.22 4.98
N PRO A 98 2.16 -3.80 5.84
CA PRO A 98 1.93 -3.61 7.27
C PRO A 98 1.04 -2.37 7.49
N GLN A 99 -0.25 -2.48 7.18
CA GLN A 99 -1.16 -1.32 7.08
C GLN A 99 -1.22 -0.51 8.37
N LEU A 100 -1.15 -1.15 9.55
CA LEU A 100 -1.15 -0.46 10.84
C LEU A 100 0.09 0.42 11.02
N GLU A 101 1.28 -0.04 10.63
CA GLU A 101 2.51 0.74 10.71
C GLU A 101 2.43 1.94 9.75
N ILE A 102 2.01 1.71 8.51
CA ILE A 102 1.87 2.76 7.48
C ILE A 102 0.87 3.84 7.92
N VAL A 103 -0.25 3.45 8.52
CA VAL A 103 -1.30 4.38 8.96
C VAL A 103 -0.91 5.07 10.28
N ASN A 104 -0.36 4.37 11.27
CA ASN A 104 -0.01 4.95 12.57
C ASN A 104 1.18 5.91 12.49
N GLU A 105 2.22 5.58 11.72
CA GLU A 105 3.35 6.52 11.52
C GLU A 105 2.89 7.80 10.82
N ARG A 106 1.82 7.72 10.02
CA ARG A 106 1.34 8.81 9.17
C ARG A 106 0.03 9.46 9.59
N HIS A 107 -0.50 9.16 10.77
CA HIS A 107 -1.61 9.91 11.39
C HIS A 107 -1.34 11.43 11.57
N LYS A 108 -0.19 11.93 11.08
CA LYS A 108 0.13 13.34 10.94
C LYS A 108 -0.02 13.90 9.51
N GLN A 109 0.23 13.19 8.38
CA GLN A 109 0.36 13.83 7.05
C GLN A 109 0.27 12.86 5.83
N GLY A 110 -0.91 12.41 5.39
CA GLY A 110 -1.07 11.67 4.12
C GLY A 110 -2.52 11.58 3.64
N THR A 111 -2.71 11.49 2.32
CA THR A 111 -4.03 11.27 1.67
C THR A 111 -4.20 9.79 1.34
N TYR A 112 -5.34 9.22 1.75
CA TYR A 112 -5.68 7.81 1.58
C TYR A 112 -6.76 7.66 0.50
N VAL A 113 -6.60 6.68 -0.39
CA VAL A 113 -7.62 6.28 -1.38
C VAL A 113 -7.85 4.77 -1.30
#